data_AF-A0A0Q8FA71-F1
#
_entry.id   AF-A0A0Q8FA71-F1
#
_cell.length_a   1.000
_cell.length_b   1.000
_cell.length_c   1.000
_cell.angle_alpha   90.00
_cell.angle_beta   90.00
_cell.angle_gamma   90.00
#
_symmetry.space_group_name_H-M   'P 1'
#
loop_
_entity.id
_entity.type
_entity.pdbx_description
1 polymer ?
#
loop_
_entity_poly.entity_id
_entity_poly.type
_entity_poly.pdbx_seq_one_letter_code
_entity_poly.pdbx_strand_id
1 'polypeptide(L)'
;MEPSKMEEFVANAALLAAHLTDQCNKAAAAQQAAAKELQASAIAVGKTIDDGRREIGEQTRGAIHDALAQEIPAATHSIGETAARLRQVADHLQQEQAQLTQRARFLGWKSLGVLSVACLLLVAGSGYAARHNLQRAAQAKVDAEVLEALQQVTITSCSGQPCIRLQEGLPRWQKNDQYVLIDTSGEQEARSTSGR
;
A
#
# COMPACT_ATOMS: atom_id res chain seq x y z
N MET A 1 -9.99 -72.27 -102.50
CA MET A 1 -9.26 -71.21 -101.79
C MET A 1 -7.83 -71.26 -102.33
N GLU A 2 -7.42 -70.24 -103.10
CA GLU A 2 -6.22 -70.32 -103.94
C GLU A 2 -4.92 -70.25 -103.12
N PRO A 3 -3.93 -71.13 -103.39
CA PRO A 3 -2.70 -71.25 -102.60
C PRO A 3 -1.81 -69.99 -102.64
N SER A 4 -1.90 -69.16 -103.68
CA SER A 4 -1.09 -67.95 -103.85
C SER A 4 -1.38 -66.87 -102.80
N LYS A 5 -2.61 -66.77 -102.30
CA LYS A 5 -2.96 -65.77 -101.27
C LYS A 5 -2.34 -66.11 -99.91
N MET A 6 -2.18 -67.39 -99.57
CA MET A 6 -1.57 -67.79 -98.30
C MET A 6 -0.07 -67.46 -98.24
N GLU A 7 0.66 -67.61 -99.34
CA GLU A 7 2.09 -67.28 -99.39
C GLU A 7 2.33 -65.78 -99.22
N GLU A 8 1.47 -64.93 -99.81
CA GLU A 8 1.56 -63.47 -99.68
C GLU A 8 1.26 -63.00 -98.25
N PHE A 9 0.27 -63.61 -97.57
CA PHE A 9 0.00 -63.33 -96.15
C PHE A 9 1.14 -63.77 -95.24
N VAL A 10 1.74 -64.94 -95.47
CA VAL A 10 2.87 -65.43 -94.67
C VAL A 10 4.11 -64.54 -94.87
N ALA A 11 4.40 -64.10 -96.10
CA ALA A 11 5.49 -63.18 -96.38
C ALA A 11 5.27 -61.81 -95.71
N ASN A 12 4.05 -61.27 -95.77
CA ASN A 12 3.73 -59.97 -95.17
C ASN A 12 3.72 -60.04 -93.62
N ALA A 13 3.25 -61.16 -93.05
CA ALA A 13 3.31 -61.40 -91.61
C ALA A 13 4.75 -61.57 -91.11
N ALA A 14 5.61 -62.26 -91.86
CA ALA A 14 7.03 -62.39 -91.52
C ALA A 14 7.75 -61.04 -91.56
N LEU A 15 7.43 -60.19 -92.53
CA LEU A 15 8.00 -58.85 -92.66
C LEU A 15 7.54 -57.92 -91.53
N LEU A 16 6.27 -58.00 -91.14
CA LEU A 16 5.73 -57.27 -89.99
C LEU A 16 6.34 -57.74 -88.66
N ALA A 17 6.50 -59.05 -88.47
CA ALA A 17 7.12 -59.62 -87.27
C ALA A 17 8.59 -59.21 -87.14
N ALA A 18 9.33 -59.19 -88.25
CA ALA A 18 10.71 -58.71 -88.30
C ALA A 18 10.78 -57.20 -87.96
N HIS A 19 9.88 -56.40 -88.51
CA HIS A 19 9.82 -54.97 -88.23
C HIS A 19 9.45 -54.65 -86.77
N LEU A 20 8.48 -55.37 -86.20
CA LEU A 20 8.12 -55.22 -84.78
C LEU A 20 9.27 -55.63 -83.86
N THR A 21 10.00 -56.70 -84.20
CA THR A 21 11.18 -57.14 -83.44
C THR A 21 12.27 -56.07 -83.47
N ASP A 22 12.55 -55.48 -84.62
CA ASP A 22 13.52 -54.38 -84.75
C ASP A 22 13.10 -53.14 -83.94
N GLN A 23 11.81 -52.77 -84.00
CA GLN A 23 11.31 -51.64 -83.21
C GLN A 23 11.34 -51.90 -81.70
N CYS A 24 10.98 -53.10 -81.24
CA CYS A 24 11.09 -53.48 -79.84
C CYS A 24 12.54 -53.45 -79.34
N ASN A 25 13.49 -53.93 -80.15
CA ASN A 25 14.91 -53.90 -79.78
C ASN A 25 15.43 -52.46 -79.68
N LYS A 26 15.05 -51.59 -80.61
CA LYS A 26 15.40 -50.16 -80.57
C LYS A 26 14.78 -49.46 -79.35
N ALA A 27 13.52 -49.75 -79.03
CA ALA A 27 12.85 -49.19 -77.85
C ALA A 27 13.49 -49.68 -76.54
N ALA A 28 13.83 -50.97 -76.45
CA ALA A 28 14.52 -51.54 -75.28
C ALA A 28 15.92 -50.93 -75.09
N ALA A 29 16.67 -50.73 -76.18
CA ALA A 29 17.98 -50.07 -76.13
C ALA A 29 17.86 -48.60 -75.66
N ALA A 30 16.86 -47.87 -76.17
CA ALA A 30 16.59 -46.49 -75.74
C ALA A 30 16.20 -46.41 -74.25
N GLN A 31 15.35 -47.33 -73.79
CA GLN A 31 14.92 -47.38 -72.39
C GLN A 31 16.10 -47.71 -71.45
N GLN A 32 17.00 -48.60 -71.87
CA GLN A 32 18.19 -48.94 -71.10
C GLN A 32 19.20 -47.77 -71.05
N ALA A 33 19.33 -47.00 -72.12
CA ALA A 33 20.13 -45.78 -72.14
C ALA A 33 19.56 -44.72 -71.18
N ALA A 34 18.25 -44.47 -71.24
CA ALA A 34 17.57 -43.54 -70.34
C ALA A 34 17.68 -43.95 -68.87
N ALA A 35 17.57 -45.25 -68.55
CA ALA A 35 17.75 -45.75 -67.20
C ALA A 35 19.17 -45.52 -66.65
N LYS A 36 20.20 -45.68 -67.50
CA LYS A 36 21.59 -45.41 -67.12
C LYS A 36 21.83 -43.92 -66.88
N GLU A 37 21.25 -43.06 -67.71
CA GLU A 37 21.36 -41.60 -67.57
C GLU A 37 20.64 -41.10 -66.32
N LEU A 38 19.46 -41.64 -66.01
CA LEU A 38 18.75 -41.38 -64.76
C LEU A 38 19.55 -41.81 -63.54
N GLN A 39 20.18 -42.99 -63.58
CA GLN A 39 21.02 -43.48 -62.50
C GLN A 39 22.25 -42.58 -62.28
N ALA A 40 22.93 -42.17 -63.36
CA ALA A 40 24.05 -41.25 -63.28
C ALA A 40 23.63 -39.88 -62.72
N SER A 41 22.47 -39.37 -63.15
CA SER A 41 21.90 -38.12 -62.65
C SER A 41 21.51 -38.21 -61.18
N ALA A 42 20.92 -39.32 -60.74
CA ALA A 42 20.57 -39.54 -59.33
C ALA A 42 21.81 -39.57 -58.43
N ILE A 43 22.91 -40.20 -58.88
CA ILE A 43 24.19 -40.22 -58.15
C ILE A 43 24.79 -38.81 -58.08
N ALA A 44 24.77 -38.06 -59.18
CA ALA A 44 25.27 -36.69 -59.22
C ALA A 44 24.48 -35.77 -58.27
N VAL A 45 23.14 -35.87 -58.29
CA VAL A 45 22.26 -35.10 -57.39
C VAL A 45 22.52 -35.48 -55.92
N GLY A 46 22.61 -36.78 -55.61
CA GLY A 46 22.92 -37.25 -54.26
C GLY A 46 24.23 -36.67 -53.73
N LYS A 47 25.28 -36.66 -54.57
CA LYS A 47 26.57 -36.06 -54.21
C LYS A 47 26.47 -34.54 -53.96
N THR A 48 25.76 -33.81 -54.83
CA THR A 48 25.59 -32.35 -54.64
C THR A 48 24.80 -32.00 -53.38
N ILE A 49 23.83 -32.84 -52.99
CA ILE A 49 23.07 -32.65 -51.76
C ILE A 49 23.95 -32.90 -50.53
N ASP A 50 24.78 -33.94 -50.54
CA ASP A 50 25.71 -34.22 -49.44
C ASP A 50 26.78 -33.12 -49.30
N ASP A 51 27.31 -32.63 -50.41
CA ASP A 51 28.28 -31.52 -50.42
C ASP A 51 27.61 -30.22 -49.92
N GLY A 52 26.41 -29.91 -50.41
CA GLY A 52 25.62 -28.75 -49.94
C GLY A 52 25.23 -28.84 -48.47
N ARG A 53 24.94 -30.04 -47.95
CA ARG A 53 24.64 -30.25 -46.52
C ARG A 53 25.86 -30.01 -45.63
N ARG A 54 27.05 -30.41 -46.10
CA ARG A 54 28.31 -30.13 -45.39
C ARG A 54 28.62 -28.64 -45.36
N GLU A 55 28.48 -27.97 -46.50
CA GLU A 55 28.73 -26.53 -46.61
C GLU A 55 27.73 -25.71 -45.77
N ILE A 56 26.44 -26.04 -45.82
CA ILE A 56 25.42 -25.39 -44.96
C ILE A 56 25.69 -25.68 -43.48
N GLY A 57 26.12 -26.89 -43.11
CA GLY A 57 26.42 -27.25 -41.73
C GLY A 57 27.58 -26.43 -41.15
N GLU A 58 28.61 -26.15 -41.93
CA GLU A 58 29.75 -25.32 -41.53
C GLU A 58 29.39 -23.83 -41.49
N GLN A 59 28.68 -23.32 -42.51
CA GLN A 59 28.26 -21.91 -42.57
C GLN A 59 27.22 -21.54 -41.50
N THR A 60 26.29 -22.45 -41.19
CA THR A 60 25.25 -22.21 -40.17
C THR A 60 25.84 -22.15 -38.76
N ARG A 61 26.88 -22.95 -38.48
CA ARG A 61 27.50 -22.98 -37.16
C ARG A 61 28.32 -21.72 -36.87
N GLY A 62 29.00 -21.17 -37.88
CA GLY A 62 29.70 -19.90 -37.79
C GLY A 62 28.74 -18.71 -37.64
N ALA A 63 27.71 -18.63 -38.49
CA ALA A 63 26.75 -17.52 -38.47
C ALA A 63 25.93 -17.45 -37.18
N ILE A 64 25.54 -18.59 -36.60
CA ILE A 64 24.83 -18.62 -35.32
C ILE A 64 25.75 -18.21 -34.17
N HIS A 65 27.01 -18.64 -34.18
CA HIS A 65 27.98 -18.27 -33.15
C HIS A 65 28.27 -16.76 -33.19
N ASP A 66 28.46 -16.18 -34.38
CA ASP A 66 28.70 -14.75 -34.52
C ASP A 66 27.46 -13.92 -34.19
N ALA A 67 26.25 -14.36 -34.57
CA ALA A 67 25.01 -13.69 -34.21
C ALA A 67 24.73 -13.74 -32.69
N LEU A 68 24.96 -14.89 -32.02
CA LEU A 68 24.81 -15.00 -30.57
C LEU A 68 25.91 -14.23 -29.81
N ALA A 69 27.15 -14.21 -30.31
CA ALA A 69 28.24 -13.45 -29.70
C ALA A 69 28.03 -11.93 -29.81
N GLN A 70 27.28 -11.47 -30.81
CA GLN A 70 27.00 -10.05 -31.03
C GLN A 70 25.75 -9.55 -30.30
N GLU A 71 24.70 -10.37 -30.15
CA GLU A 71 23.42 -9.91 -29.55
C GLU A 71 23.29 -10.13 -28.03
N ILE A 72 23.94 -11.15 -27.46
CA ILE A 72 23.91 -11.40 -26.01
C ILE A 72 24.59 -10.29 -25.18
N PRO A 73 25.75 -9.72 -25.54
CA PRO A 73 26.37 -8.65 -24.74
C PRO A 73 25.60 -7.32 -24.81
N ALA A 74 24.89 -7.03 -25.90
CA ALA A 74 24.11 -5.79 -26.04
C ALA A 74 22.87 -5.77 -25.13
N ALA A 75 22.16 -6.90 -25.00
CA ALA A 75 21.04 -7.03 -24.07
C ALA A 75 21.48 -7.03 -22.60
N THR A 76 22.67 -7.58 -22.31
CA THR A 76 23.21 -7.62 -20.93
C THR A 76 23.71 -6.24 -20.47
N HIS A 77 24.27 -5.45 -21.39
CA HIS A 77 24.76 -4.10 -21.09
C HIS A 77 23.63 -3.14 -20.75
N SER A 78 22.51 -3.19 -21.48
CA SER A 78 21.35 -2.30 -21.23
C SER A 78 20.64 -2.60 -19.90
N ILE A 79 20.57 -3.88 -19.50
CA ILE A 79 20.04 -4.31 -18.20
C ILE A 79 20.99 -3.93 -17.06
N GLY A 80 22.30 -4.07 -17.27
CA GLY A 80 23.33 -3.65 -16.31
C GLY A 80 23.28 -2.15 -16.02
N GLU A 81 23.10 -1.33 -17.06
CA GLU A 81 23.04 0.13 -16.91
C GLU A 81 21.74 0.59 -16.22
N THR A 82 20.59 -0.02 -16.54
CA THR A 82 19.34 0.27 -15.83
C THR A 82 19.38 -0.17 -14.37
N ALA A 83 19.97 -1.33 -14.07
CA ALA A 83 20.17 -1.78 -12.69
C ALA A 83 21.13 -0.87 -11.90
N ALA A 84 22.19 -0.36 -12.54
CA ALA A 84 23.12 0.59 -11.92
C ALA A 84 22.44 1.94 -11.63
N ARG A 85 21.66 2.47 -12.58
CA ARG A 85 20.86 3.70 -12.39
C ARG A 85 19.81 3.53 -11.31
N LEU A 86 19.11 2.39 -11.27
CA LEU A 86 18.14 2.08 -10.22
C LEU A 86 18.79 2.01 -8.83
N ARG A 87 19.99 1.40 -8.71
CA ARG A 87 20.75 1.40 -7.45
C ARG A 87 21.18 2.80 -7.03
N GLN A 88 21.70 3.62 -7.95
CA GLN A 88 22.05 5.01 -7.63
C GLN A 88 20.83 5.82 -7.16
N VAL A 89 19.69 5.66 -7.83
CA VAL A 89 18.44 6.33 -7.43
C VAL A 89 17.98 5.82 -6.06
N ALA A 90 18.01 4.51 -5.82
CA ALA A 90 17.65 3.92 -4.52
C ALA A 90 18.57 4.41 -3.38
N ASP A 91 19.89 4.45 -3.61
CA ASP A 91 20.86 4.96 -2.62
C ASP A 91 20.63 6.44 -2.34
N HIS A 92 20.33 7.25 -3.37
CA HIS A 92 20.04 8.66 -3.21
C HIS A 92 18.73 8.90 -2.43
N LEU A 93 17.68 8.11 -2.73
CA LEU A 93 16.42 8.13 -1.98
C LEU A 93 16.60 7.69 -0.53
N GLN A 94 17.44 6.69 -0.27
CA GLN A 94 17.70 6.19 1.08
C GLN A 94 18.48 7.21 1.92
N GLN A 95 19.45 7.90 1.31
CA GLN A 95 20.18 9.00 1.95
C GLN A 95 19.26 10.19 2.25
N GLU A 96 18.36 10.55 1.32
CA GLU A 96 17.40 11.63 1.55
C GLU A 96 16.34 11.26 2.60
N GLN A 97 15.82 10.04 2.59
CA GLN A 97 14.88 9.56 3.61
C GLN A 97 15.48 9.58 5.02
N ALA A 98 16.77 9.26 5.16
CA ALA A 98 17.46 9.35 6.45
C ALA A 98 17.52 10.80 6.96
N GLN A 99 17.80 11.77 6.07
CA GLN A 99 17.80 13.19 6.42
C GLN A 99 16.39 13.73 6.71
N LEU A 100 15.38 13.30 5.95
CA LEU A 100 13.99 13.67 6.17
C LEU A 100 13.45 13.09 7.48
N THR A 101 13.83 11.87 7.84
CA THR A 101 13.39 11.23 9.09
C THR A 101 14.01 11.91 10.32
N GLN A 102 15.26 12.36 10.25
CA GLN A 102 15.87 13.16 11.30
C GLN A 102 15.18 14.52 11.47
N ARG A 103 14.89 15.21 10.36
CA ARG A 103 14.15 16.49 10.41
C ARG A 103 12.73 16.28 10.92
N ALA A 104 12.03 15.26 10.46
CA ALA A 104 10.70 14.91 10.93
C ALA A 104 10.68 14.54 12.43
N ARG A 105 11.69 13.81 12.92
CA ARG A 105 11.85 13.56 14.37
C ARG A 105 12.07 14.85 15.15
N PHE A 106 12.89 15.76 14.63
CA PHE A 106 13.16 17.02 15.31
C PHE A 106 11.92 17.93 15.37
N LEU A 107 11.16 18.02 14.28
CA LEU A 107 9.88 18.74 14.27
C LEU A 107 8.84 18.04 15.15
N GLY A 108 8.77 16.71 15.11
CA GLY A 108 7.89 15.90 15.93
C GLY A 108 8.16 16.06 17.43
N TRP A 109 9.42 16.20 17.83
CA TRP A 109 9.75 16.41 19.24
C TRP A 109 9.37 17.81 19.72
N LYS A 110 9.50 18.83 18.86
CA LYS A 110 9.04 20.19 19.17
C LYS A 110 7.51 20.26 19.29
N SER A 111 6.77 19.62 18.38
CA SER A 111 5.30 19.59 18.46
C SER A 111 4.82 18.82 19.68
N LEU A 112 5.45 17.67 19.99
CA LEU A 112 5.16 16.90 21.20
C LEU A 112 5.42 17.75 22.46
N GLY A 113 6.53 18.48 22.50
CA GLY A 113 6.86 19.38 23.62
C GLY A 113 5.81 20.48 23.84
N VAL A 114 5.38 21.16 22.77
CA VAL A 114 4.34 22.19 22.86
C VAL A 114 3.01 21.60 23.36
N LEU A 115 2.62 20.44 22.84
CA LEU A 115 1.38 19.78 23.24
C LEU A 115 1.40 19.35 24.71
N SER A 116 2.53 18.79 25.18
CA SER A 116 2.70 18.43 26.59
C SER A 116 2.64 19.65 27.52
N VAL A 117 3.29 20.75 27.14
CA VAL A 117 3.25 22.01 27.92
C VAL A 117 1.83 22.57 27.97
N ALA A 118 1.11 22.58 26.84
CA ALA A 118 -0.29 23.04 26.81
C ALA A 118 -1.20 22.19 27.72
N CYS A 119 -1.07 20.86 27.67
CA CYS A 119 -1.82 19.97 28.58
C CYS A 119 -1.51 20.24 30.05
N LEU A 120 -0.23 20.41 30.41
CA LEU A 120 0.17 20.73 31.77
C LEU A 120 -0.41 22.07 32.24
N LEU A 121 -0.36 23.10 31.39
CA LEU A 121 -0.94 24.40 31.69
C LEU A 121 -2.46 24.34 31.89
N LEU A 122 -3.17 23.55 31.09
CA LEU A 122 -4.62 23.37 31.22
C LEU A 122 -4.98 22.68 32.55
N VAL A 123 -4.28 21.60 32.90
CA VAL A 123 -4.53 20.86 34.16
C VAL A 123 -4.14 21.71 35.37
N ALA A 124 -2.98 22.34 35.35
CA ALA A 124 -2.53 23.19 36.44
C ALA A 124 -3.41 24.44 36.59
N GLY A 125 -3.77 25.08 35.48
CA GLY A 125 -4.62 26.27 35.46
C GLY A 125 -6.03 25.97 35.97
N SER A 126 -6.65 24.89 35.50
CA SER A 126 -7.98 24.47 35.96
C SER A 126 -7.97 24.08 37.44
N GLY A 127 -6.97 23.32 37.90
CA GLY A 127 -6.81 22.96 39.31
C GLY A 127 -6.59 24.17 40.21
N TYR A 128 -5.76 25.13 39.79
CA TYR A 128 -5.53 26.38 40.52
C TYR A 128 -6.80 27.23 40.61
N ALA A 129 -7.48 27.44 39.47
CA ALA A 129 -8.72 28.21 39.42
C ALA A 129 -9.82 27.58 40.28
N ALA A 130 -9.96 26.24 40.24
CA ALA A 130 -10.92 25.52 41.08
C ALA A 130 -10.64 25.74 42.57
N ARG A 131 -9.39 25.59 43.02
CA ARG A 131 -9.02 25.83 44.43
C ARG A 131 -9.27 27.27 44.85
N HIS A 132 -8.87 28.23 44.03
CA HIS A 132 -9.05 29.64 44.32
C HIS A 132 -10.54 30.03 44.38
N ASN A 133 -11.37 29.50 43.47
CA ASN A 133 -12.81 29.73 43.49
C ASN A 133 -13.50 29.04 44.68
N LEU A 134 -13.08 27.84 45.06
CA LEU A 134 -13.58 27.15 46.24
C LEU A 134 -13.22 27.90 47.52
N GLN A 135 -12.02 28.46 47.63
CA GLN A 135 -11.62 29.30 48.77
C GLN A 135 -12.48 30.56 48.86
N ARG A 136 -12.74 31.23 47.74
CA ARG A 136 -13.65 32.40 47.71
C ARG A 136 -15.09 32.03 48.05
N ALA A 137 -15.57 30.89 47.55
CA ALA A 137 -16.90 30.40 47.86
C ALA A 137 -17.03 30.00 49.34
N ALA A 138 -15.98 29.42 49.93
CA ALA A 138 -15.93 29.11 51.36
C ALA A 138 -15.97 30.39 52.20
N GLN A 139 -15.20 31.43 51.82
CA GLN A 139 -15.22 32.73 52.49
C GLN A 139 -16.59 33.42 52.36
N ALA A 140 -17.17 33.45 51.16
CA ALA A 140 -18.49 34.04 50.94
C ALA A 140 -19.61 33.29 51.68
N LYS A 141 -19.50 31.97 51.83
CA LYS A 141 -20.46 31.18 52.63
C LYS A 141 -20.35 31.52 54.11
N VAL A 142 -19.14 31.68 54.64
CA VAL A 142 -18.91 32.09 56.04
C VAL A 142 -19.43 33.51 56.27
N ASP A 143 -19.18 34.44 55.36
CA ASP A 143 -19.68 35.81 55.49
C ASP A 143 -21.21 35.87 55.45
N ALA A 144 -21.85 35.04 54.62
CA ALA A 144 -23.31 34.93 54.58
C ALA A 144 -23.89 34.33 55.87
N GLU A 145 -23.26 33.28 56.41
CA GLU A 145 -23.67 32.63 57.65
C GLU A 145 -23.48 33.57 58.87
N VAL A 146 -22.41 34.38 58.88
CA VAL A 146 -22.18 35.40 59.90
C VAL A 146 -23.14 36.58 59.76
N LEU A 147 -23.54 36.96 58.54
CA LEU A 147 -24.50 38.06 58.32
C LEU A 147 -25.93 37.66 58.72
N GLU A 148 -26.33 36.41 58.51
CA GLU A 148 -27.62 35.88 58.98
C GLU A 148 -27.66 35.79 60.52
N ALA A 149 -26.56 35.39 61.16
CA ALA A 149 -26.44 35.42 62.62
C ALA A 149 -26.43 36.85 63.21
N LEU A 150 -25.89 37.84 62.49
CA LEU A 150 -25.86 39.24 62.92
C LEU A 150 -27.18 39.99 62.65
N GLN A 151 -28.02 39.53 61.71
CA GLN A 151 -29.33 40.16 61.45
C GLN A 151 -30.31 40.04 62.63
N GLN A 152 -30.15 39.03 63.49
CA GLN A 152 -30.95 38.89 64.70
C GLN A 152 -30.48 39.79 65.86
N VAL A 153 -29.39 40.54 65.67
CA VAL A 153 -28.79 41.40 66.69
C VAL A 153 -28.73 42.84 66.18
N THR A 154 -29.71 43.66 66.54
CA THR A 154 -29.65 45.09 66.25
C THR A 154 -28.65 45.76 67.21
N ILE A 155 -27.44 46.05 66.70
CA ILE A 155 -26.47 46.90 67.40
C ILE A 155 -26.99 48.33 67.36
N THR A 156 -27.38 48.86 68.52
CA THR A 156 -27.88 50.23 68.69
C THR A 156 -26.93 51.02 69.58
N SER A 157 -26.85 52.34 69.41
CA SER A 157 -26.05 53.20 70.26
C SER A 157 -26.88 53.62 71.48
N CYS A 158 -26.56 53.10 72.68
CA CYS A 158 -27.03 53.73 73.91
C CYS A 158 -26.00 54.76 74.35
N SER A 159 -26.38 56.04 74.37
CA SER A 159 -25.58 57.10 74.99
C SER A 159 -24.09 57.12 74.58
N GLY A 160 -23.80 56.83 73.31
CA GLY A 160 -22.44 56.85 72.75
C GLY A 160 -21.62 55.56 72.91
N GLN A 161 -22.19 54.49 73.48
CA GLN A 161 -21.57 53.17 73.55
C GLN A 161 -22.39 52.14 72.74
N PRO A 162 -21.72 51.20 72.02
CA PRO A 162 -22.42 50.18 71.24
C PRO A 162 -23.10 49.18 72.17
N CYS A 163 -24.42 49.02 72.03
CA CYS A 163 -25.26 48.10 72.79
C CYS A 163 -25.93 47.09 71.86
N ILE A 164 -26.24 45.92 72.39
CA ILE A 164 -27.00 44.88 71.71
C ILE A 164 -28.41 44.82 72.31
N ARG A 165 -29.46 44.99 71.49
CA ARG A 165 -30.85 44.86 71.94
C ARG A 165 -31.29 43.38 71.84
N LEU A 166 -31.41 42.72 72.98
CA LEU A 166 -31.96 41.35 73.10
C LEU A 166 -33.50 41.42 73.13
N GLN A 167 -34.21 40.51 72.45
CA GLN A 167 -35.67 40.38 72.59
C GLN A 167 -36.01 39.85 74.00
N GLU A 168 -37.16 40.25 74.53
CA GLU A 168 -37.61 39.82 75.85
C GLU A 168 -37.98 38.32 75.81
N GLY A 169 -37.36 37.51 76.68
CA GLY A 169 -37.68 36.08 76.84
C GLY A 169 -36.62 35.07 76.37
N LEU A 170 -35.44 35.49 75.90
CA LEU A 170 -34.41 34.53 75.49
C LEU A 170 -33.85 33.73 76.68
N PRO A 171 -33.70 32.39 76.55
CA PRO A 171 -33.14 31.56 77.60
C PRO A 171 -31.65 31.88 77.82
N ARG A 172 -31.30 32.19 79.07
CA ARG A 172 -29.89 32.40 79.47
C ARG A 172 -29.16 31.07 79.50
N TRP A 173 -27.88 31.08 79.11
CA TRP A 173 -27.07 29.87 79.13
C TRP A 173 -26.81 29.45 80.59
N GLN A 174 -27.32 28.29 80.99
CA GLN A 174 -27.32 27.87 82.40
C GLN A 174 -25.93 27.74 83.04
N LYS A 175 -24.84 27.69 82.25
CA LYS A 175 -23.46 27.60 82.76
C LYS A 175 -22.77 28.94 82.96
N ASN A 176 -23.26 30.02 82.35
CA ASN A 176 -22.66 31.34 82.50
C ASN A 176 -23.72 32.41 82.22
N ASP A 177 -24.05 33.19 83.24
CA ASP A 177 -25.08 34.22 83.22
C ASP A 177 -24.72 35.44 82.35
N GLN A 178 -23.47 35.52 81.91
CA GLN A 178 -22.97 36.55 80.99
C GLN A 178 -23.29 36.25 79.51
N TYR A 179 -23.84 35.07 79.20
CA TYR A 179 -24.12 34.65 77.83
C TYR A 179 -25.59 34.25 77.65
N VAL A 180 -26.17 34.61 76.51
CA VAL A 180 -27.56 34.31 76.14
C VAL A 180 -27.55 33.32 74.99
N LEU A 181 -28.43 32.31 75.03
CA LEU A 181 -28.51 31.29 73.99
C LEU A 181 -29.45 31.80 72.88
N ILE A 182 -28.93 31.95 71.66
CA ILE A 182 -29.74 32.26 70.48
C ILE A 182 -30.05 30.92 69.81
N ASP A 183 -31.30 30.48 69.89
CA ASP A 183 -31.78 29.27 69.24
C ASP A 183 -32.56 29.66 67.98
N THR A 184 -32.01 29.36 66.81
CA THR A 184 -32.58 29.72 65.50
C THR A 184 -33.77 28.84 65.11
N SER A 185 -34.15 27.87 65.94
CA SER A 185 -35.17 26.86 65.64
C SER A 185 -36.61 27.35 65.81
N GLY A 186 -36.84 28.42 66.59
CA GLY A 186 -38.20 28.90 66.94
C GLY A 186 -38.87 29.81 65.89
N GLU A 187 -38.11 30.46 65.01
CA GLU A 187 -38.66 31.44 64.05
C GLU A 187 -39.20 30.79 62.76
N GLN A 188 -38.86 29.52 62.51
CA GLN A 188 -39.43 28.74 61.39
C GLN A 188 -40.87 28.27 61.66
N GLU A 189 -41.27 28.06 62.91
CA GLU A 189 -42.60 27.54 63.23
C GLU A 189 -43.70 28.63 63.25
N ALA A 190 -43.33 29.87 63.59
CA ALA A 190 -44.24 31.03 63.54
C ALA A 190 -44.52 31.53 62.11
N ARG A 191 -43.64 31.25 61.14
CA ARG A 191 -43.84 31.61 59.73
C ARG A 191 -44.61 30.54 58.93
N SER A 192 -44.77 29.33 59.47
CA SER A 192 -45.54 28.22 58.89
C SER A 192 -47.06 28.29 59.20
N THR A 193 -47.46 28.99 60.26
CA THR A 193 -48.86 29.07 60.73
C THR A 193 -49.61 30.34 60.31
N SER A 194 -48.93 31.33 59.72
CA SER A 194 -49.53 32.54 59.13
C SER A 194 -49.57 32.46 57.59
N GLY A 195 -49.98 31.31 57.09
CA GLY A 195 -50.07 30.99 55.66
C GLY A 195 -51.14 29.94 55.41
N ARG A 196 -52.32 30.11 56.00
CA ARG A 196 -53.53 29.37 55.64
C ARG A 196 -54.76 30.25 55.87
#